data_AF-A0A1U7V260-F1
#
_entry.id   AF-A0A1U7V260-F1
#
_cell.length_a   1.000
_cell.length_b   1.000
_cell.length_c   1.000
_cell.angle_alpha   90.00
_cell.angle_beta   90.00
_cell.angle_gamma   90.00
#
_symmetry.space_group_name_H-M   'P 1'
#
loop_
_entity.id
_entity.type
_entity.pdbx_description
1 polymer ?
#
loop_
_entity_poly.entity_id
_entity_poly.type
_entity_poly.pdbx_seq_one_letter_code
_entity_poly.pdbx_strand_id
1 'polypeptide(L)'
;MSIAVSQQISLFLSQIESRRFNEANIRVLESFLASNDFKSLDGVARALKQFMRKESLCIIQEIAGKSTEHKLLIVDFLVRVFALIGDTESCLALRYEALLMREQKATSDQGLLVSYSEWLTFAEHSLENGFCSIAKKACEKALLCFEMNIVIDPGKDDFVIEKIKKLKDIAVISASSRSVQAQAAEYFKKKTILQTSQESYISVEAKSSGSTLFRNGIKRRHRRQLDEHRHLEQNEEASGDVPNICAGMILLRSITILEVTNLIKRSIALSIWLVQSLPQMITLI
;
A
#
# COMPACT_ATOMS: atom_id res chain seq x y z
N MET A 1 -13.26 7.33 31.23
CA MET A 1 -13.92 8.04 30.11
C MET A 1 -15.14 8.73 30.66
N SER A 2 -15.20 10.06 30.57
CA SER A 2 -16.39 10.83 30.94
C SER A 2 -17.61 10.41 30.12
N ILE A 3 -18.81 10.42 30.73
CA ILE A 3 -20.09 10.10 30.08
C ILE A 3 -20.31 10.97 28.83
N ALA A 4 -19.92 12.24 28.90
CA ALA A 4 -20.03 13.16 27.77
C ALA A 4 -19.16 12.76 26.56
N VAL A 5 -17.95 12.25 26.82
CA VAL A 5 -17.01 11.79 25.79
C VAL A 5 -17.53 10.51 25.11
N SER A 6 -18.09 9.59 25.90
CA SER A 6 -18.73 8.36 25.40
C SER A 6 -19.96 8.65 24.53
N GLN A 7 -20.76 9.65 24.91
CA GLN A 7 -21.92 10.09 24.13
C GLN A 7 -21.50 10.73 22.80
N GLN A 8 -20.45 11.56 22.79
CA GLN A 8 -19.95 12.19 21.57
C GLN A 8 -19.44 11.18 20.55
N ILE A 9 -18.66 10.18 20.97
CA ILE A 9 -18.18 9.15 20.06
C ILE A 9 -19.34 8.29 19.54
N SER A 10 -20.28 7.90 20.40
CA SER A 10 -21.46 7.12 19.98
C SER A 10 -22.32 7.90 18.99
N LEU A 11 -22.50 9.20 19.23
CA LEU A 11 -23.19 10.10 18.30
C LEU A 11 -22.46 10.14 16.96
N PHE A 12 -21.14 10.37 16.95
CA PHE A 12 -20.35 10.38 15.72
C PHE A 12 -20.53 9.08 14.93
N LEU A 13 -20.35 7.91 15.57
CA LEU A 13 -20.49 6.61 14.92
C LEU A 13 -21.88 6.44 14.28
N SER A 14 -22.95 6.77 15.01
CA SER A 14 -24.32 6.70 14.48
C SER A 14 -24.56 7.64 13.28
N GLN A 15 -23.89 8.79 13.24
CA GLN A 15 -24.01 9.71 12.10
C GLN A 15 -23.30 9.16 10.86
N ILE A 16 -22.16 8.48 11.03
CA ILE A 16 -21.46 7.81 9.91
C ILE A 16 -22.29 6.65 9.36
N GLU A 17 -22.85 5.81 10.25
CA GLU A 17 -23.74 4.70 9.87
C GLU A 17 -24.97 5.20 9.11
N SER A 18 -25.52 6.35 9.49
CA SER A 18 -26.64 7.00 8.79
C SER A 18 -26.24 7.82 7.55
N ARG A 19 -24.99 7.71 7.09
CA ARG A 19 -24.44 8.37 5.89
C ARG A 19 -24.52 9.89 5.91
N ARG A 20 -24.44 10.47 7.11
CA ARG A 20 -24.43 11.92 7.30
C ARG A 20 -22.99 12.42 7.28
N PHE A 21 -22.55 12.92 6.12
CA PHE A 21 -21.22 13.46 5.92
C PHE A 21 -21.30 14.99 5.94
N ASN A 22 -20.98 15.61 7.07
CA ASN A 22 -21.07 17.06 7.23
C ASN A 22 -19.99 17.61 8.19
N GLU A 23 -19.79 18.93 8.15
CA GLU A 23 -18.81 19.61 9.00
C GLU A 23 -19.12 19.50 10.49
N ALA A 24 -20.40 19.39 10.88
CA ALA A 24 -20.76 19.24 12.28
C ALA A 24 -20.17 17.95 12.87
N ASN A 25 -20.18 16.86 12.10
CA ASN A 25 -19.62 15.58 12.53
C ASN A 25 -18.09 15.62 12.65
N ILE A 26 -17.41 16.39 11.79
CA ILE A 26 -15.97 16.64 11.92
C ILE A 26 -15.68 17.37 13.23
N ARG A 27 -16.42 18.44 13.55
CA ARG A 27 -16.22 19.20 14.80
C ARG A 27 -16.50 18.37 16.05
N VAL A 28 -17.50 17.48 16.00
CA VAL A 28 -17.78 16.53 17.09
C VAL A 28 -16.57 15.64 17.32
N LEU A 29 -15.98 15.11 16.24
CA LEU A 29 -14.78 14.28 16.32
C LEU A 29 -13.57 15.07 16.84
N GLU A 30 -13.33 16.29 16.36
CA GLU A 30 -12.25 17.16 16.85
C GLU A 30 -12.39 17.44 18.36
N SER A 31 -13.60 17.76 18.82
CA SER A 31 -13.89 18.02 20.22
C SER A 31 -13.61 16.79 21.10
N PHE A 32 -14.01 15.62 20.61
CA PHE A 32 -13.72 14.33 21.26
C PHE A 32 -12.21 14.07 21.37
N LEU A 33 -11.46 14.26 20.27
CA LEU A 33 -10.01 14.04 20.23
C LEU A 33 -9.21 15.05 21.06
N ALA A 34 -9.72 16.28 21.20
CA ALA A 34 -9.10 17.32 22.02
C ALA A 34 -9.27 17.09 23.53
N SER A 35 -10.19 16.21 23.94
CA SER A 35 -10.45 15.93 25.36
C SER A 35 -9.26 15.22 26.04
N ASN A 36 -8.96 15.60 27.29
CA ASN A 36 -7.86 15.01 28.07
C ASN A 36 -8.01 13.49 28.30
N ASP A 37 -9.24 12.98 28.21
CA ASP A 37 -9.57 11.56 28.34
C ASP A 37 -9.15 10.71 27.13
N PHE A 38 -8.96 11.31 25.95
CA PHE A 38 -8.57 10.57 24.75
C PHE A 38 -7.07 10.21 24.75
N LYS A 39 -6.22 11.10 25.30
CA LYS A 39 -4.76 10.92 25.32
C LYS A 39 -4.30 9.71 26.15
N SER A 40 -5.13 9.24 27.08
CA SER A 40 -4.86 8.07 27.92
C SER A 40 -5.46 6.77 27.36
N LEU A 41 -6.12 6.81 26.18
CA LEU A 41 -7.03 5.76 25.73
C LEU A 41 -6.74 5.25 24.31
N ASP A 42 -5.52 4.73 24.13
CA ASP A 42 -5.05 4.06 22.92
C ASP A 42 -6.02 2.97 22.38
N GLY A 43 -6.74 2.29 23.27
CA GLY A 43 -7.79 1.32 22.90
C GLY A 43 -8.93 1.93 22.08
N VAL A 44 -9.40 3.14 22.42
CA VAL A 44 -10.49 3.80 21.71
C VAL A 44 -10.02 4.37 20.38
N ALA A 45 -8.82 4.93 20.32
CA ALA A 45 -8.22 5.35 19.05
C ALA A 45 -8.12 4.18 18.05
N ARG A 46 -7.66 3.01 18.52
CA ARG A 46 -7.58 1.80 17.70
C ARG A 46 -8.95 1.31 17.23
N ALA A 47 -9.93 1.27 18.13
CA ALA A 47 -11.30 0.86 17.80
C ALA A 47 -11.94 1.80 16.76
N LEU A 48 -11.75 3.11 16.92
CA LEU A 48 -12.26 4.11 15.99
C LEU A 48 -11.60 3.98 14.60
N LYS A 49 -10.27 3.76 14.53
CA LYS A 49 -9.57 3.47 13.27
C LYS A 49 -10.14 2.23 12.59
N GLN A 50 -10.31 1.14 13.34
CA GLN A 50 -10.86 -0.11 12.79
C GLN A 50 -12.28 0.07 12.28
N PHE A 51 -13.13 0.76 13.03
CA PHE A 51 -14.49 1.11 12.62
C PHE A 51 -14.46 1.91 11.31
N MET A 52 -13.71 3.02 11.27
CA MET A 52 -13.66 3.88 10.08
C MET A 52 -13.08 3.18 8.86
N ARG A 53 -12.06 2.32 9.01
CA ARG A 53 -11.54 1.48 7.92
C ARG A 53 -12.59 0.55 7.34
N LYS A 54 -13.40 -0.08 8.20
CA LYS A 54 -14.50 -0.95 7.76
C LYS A 54 -15.61 -0.14 7.09
N GLU A 55 -16.06 0.92 7.74
CA GLU A 55 -17.21 1.69 7.30
C GLU A 55 -16.94 2.48 6.03
N SER A 56 -15.73 3.04 5.89
CA SER A 56 -15.30 3.71 4.66
C SER A 56 -15.33 2.77 3.45
N LEU A 57 -14.99 1.49 3.61
CA LEU A 57 -15.08 0.51 2.53
C LEU A 57 -16.54 0.33 2.06
N CYS A 58 -17.47 0.20 3.01
CA CYS A 58 -18.90 0.12 2.70
C CYS A 58 -19.39 1.39 2.00
N ILE A 59 -19.04 2.57 2.53
CA ILE A 59 -19.39 3.86 1.94
C ILE A 59 -18.88 3.98 0.50
N ILE A 60 -17.61 3.63 0.25
CA ILE A 60 -17.00 3.70 -1.09
C ILE A 60 -17.74 2.78 -2.08
N GLN A 61 -18.15 1.59 -1.65
CA GLN A 61 -18.93 0.68 -2.47
C GLN A 61 -20.32 1.24 -2.79
N GLU A 62 -21.01 1.80 -1.80
CA GLU A 62 -22.35 2.39 -1.97
C GLU A 62 -22.35 3.58 -2.94
N ILE A 63 -21.28 4.40 -2.92
CA ILE A 63 -21.18 5.60 -3.75
C ILE A 63 -20.53 5.33 -5.11
N ALA A 64 -20.17 4.07 -5.41
CA ALA A 64 -19.48 3.71 -6.65
C ALA A 64 -20.25 4.12 -7.91
N GLY A 65 -21.59 4.06 -7.88
CA GLY A 65 -22.46 4.47 -8.99
C GLY A 65 -22.87 5.95 -8.97
N LYS A 66 -22.38 6.76 -8.02
CA LYS A 66 -22.71 8.19 -7.92
C LYS A 66 -21.82 9.05 -8.83
N SER A 67 -22.18 10.32 -9.01
CA SER A 67 -21.38 11.27 -9.78
C SER A 67 -20.00 11.50 -9.15
N THR A 68 -19.02 11.92 -9.96
CA THR A 68 -17.66 12.19 -9.48
C THR A 68 -17.63 13.28 -8.41
N GLU A 69 -18.46 14.32 -8.55
CA GLU A 69 -18.57 15.42 -7.60
C GLU A 69 -19.05 14.93 -6.24
N HIS A 70 -20.08 14.07 -6.24
CA HIS A 70 -20.59 13.46 -5.00
C HIS A 70 -19.55 12.53 -4.36
N LYS A 71 -18.83 11.75 -5.15
CA LYS A 71 -17.72 10.91 -4.68
C LYS A 71 -16.63 11.75 -4.01
N LEU A 72 -16.22 12.85 -4.65
CA LEU A 72 -15.18 13.74 -4.15
C LEU A 72 -15.58 14.39 -2.81
N LEU A 73 -16.83 14.81 -2.65
CA LEU A 73 -17.32 15.36 -1.36
C LEU A 73 -17.20 14.34 -0.22
N ILE A 74 -17.57 13.09 -0.48
CA ILE A 74 -17.53 12.03 0.53
C ILE A 74 -16.10 11.62 0.83
N VAL A 75 -15.26 11.50 -0.20
CA VAL A 75 -13.84 11.18 -0.02
C VAL A 75 -13.12 12.28 0.74
N ASP A 76 -13.39 13.56 0.47
CA ASP A 76 -12.85 14.69 1.23
C ASP A 76 -13.23 14.60 2.73
N PHE A 77 -14.50 14.33 3.02
CA PHE A 77 -14.94 14.10 4.40
C PHE A 77 -14.16 12.96 5.06
N LEU A 78 -14.03 11.81 4.38
CA LEU A 78 -13.31 10.64 4.91
C LEU A 78 -11.81 10.94 5.12
N VAL A 79 -11.16 11.64 4.19
CA VAL A 79 -9.76 12.06 4.32
C VAL A 79 -9.57 12.87 5.59
N ARG A 80 -10.47 13.83 5.86
CA ARG A 80 -10.41 14.66 7.07
C ARG A 80 -10.62 13.85 8.34
N VAL A 81 -11.56 12.91 8.35
CA VAL A 81 -11.73 11.97 9.47
C VAL A 81 -10.45 11.13 9.71
N PHE A 82 -9.87 10.54 8.67
CA PHE A 82 -8.66 9.72 8.82
C PHE A 82 -7.43 10.52 9.25
N ALA A 83 -7.31 11.77 8.79
CA ALA A 83 -6.28 12.69 9.26
C ALA A 83 -6.42 12.96 10.76
N LEU A 84 -7.64 13.25 11.22
CA LEU A 84 -7.93 13.55 12.64
C LEU A 84 -7.64 12.37 13.57
N ILE A 85 -8.07 11.16 13.19
CA ILE A 85 -7.84 9.97 14.03
C ILE A 85 -6.40 9.43 13.92
N GLY A 86 -5.55 10.03 13.07
CA GLY A 86 -4.15 9.63 12.89
C GLY A 86 -3.99 8.29 12.18
N ASP A 87 -4.84 8.01 11.19
CA ASP A 87 -4.71 6.84 10.30
C ASP A 87 -4.11 7.27 8.96
N THR A 88 -2.80 7.44 8.96
CA THR A 88 -2.07 8.01 7.81
C THR A 88 -2.22 7.18 6.55
N GLU A 89 -2.24 5.85 6.67
CA GLU A 89 -2.37 4.94 5.52
C GLU A 89 -3.69 5.17 4.79
N SER A 90 -4.80 5.14 5.52
CA SER A 90 -6.15 5.33 4.95
C SER A 90 -6.33 6.75 4.42
N CYS A 91 -5.79 7.75 5.12
CA CYS A 91 -5.80 9.15 4.69
C CYS A 91 -5.08 9.35 3.35
N LEU A 92 -3.83 8.86 3.25
CA LEU A 92 -3.03 9.01 2.03
C LEU A 92 -3.61 8.22 0.86
N ALA A 93 -4.14 7.02 1.11
CA ALA A 93 -4.81 6.22 0.08
C ALA A 93 -5.99 6.99 -0.53
N LEU A 94 -6.87 7.56 0.31
CA LEU A 94 -8.03 8.30 -0.17
C LEU A 94 -7.65 9.64 -0.84
N ARG A 95 -6.63 10.33 -0.34
CA ARG A 95 -6.11 11.55 -1.01
C ARG A 95 -5.57 11.23 -2.40
N TYR A 96 -4.86 10.12 -2.55
CA TYR A 96 -4.35 9.67 -3.85
C TYR A 96 -5.49 9.39 -4.82
N GLU A 97 -6.50 8.65 -4.40
CA GLU A 97 -7.68 8.36 -5.23
C GLU A 97 -8.46 9.63 -5.59
N ALA A 98 -8.59 10.58 -4.66
CA ALA A 98 -9.22 11.88 -4.94
C ALA A 98 -8.47 12.69 -6.01
N LEU A 99 -7.13 12.68 -5.98
CA LEU A 99 -6.32 13.32 -7.01
C LEU A 99 -6.51 12.65 -8.37
N LEU A 100 -6.54 11.31 -8.42
CA LEU A 100 -6.78 10.58 -9.67
C LEU A 100 -8.18 10.83 -10.25
N MET A 101 -9.23 10.83 -9.41
CA MET A 101 -10.60 11.13 -9.85
C MET A 101 -10.71 12.53 -10.44
N ARG A 102 -10.03 13.50 -9.82
CA ARG A 102 -9.97 14.89 -10.30
C ARG A 102 -9.25 15.00 -11.64
N GLU A 103 -8.08 14.38 -11.80
CA GLU A 103 -7.37 14.33 -13.09
C GLU A 103 -8.22 13.75 -14.22
N GLN A 104 -8.95 12.66 -13.95
CA GLN A 104 -9.81 12.03 -14.95
C GLN A 104 -10.96 12.96 -15.37
N LYS A 105 -11.56 13.63 -14.39
CA LYS A 105 -12.69 14.53 -14.59
C LYS A 105 -12.27 15.88 -15.20
N ALA A 106 -11.02 16.29 -15.03
CA ALA A 106 -10.45 17.54 -15.56
C ALA A 106 -10.62 17.70 -17.08
N THR A 107 -10.73 16.58 -17.81
CA THR A 107 -11.06 16.58 -19.25
C THR A 107 -12.40 17.24 -19.57
N SER A 108 -13.37 17.15 -18.65
CA SER A 108 -14.73 17.70 -18.79
C SER A 108 -14.98 18.93 -17.92
N ASP A 109 -14.21 19.11 -16.84
CA ASP A 109 -14.35 20.21 -15.89
C ASP A 109 -12.97 20.69 -15.42
N GLN A 110 -12.51 21.80 -16.00
CA GLN A 110 -11.21 22.41 -15.68
C GLN A 110 -11.11 22.87 -14.22
N GLY A 111 -12.23 23.06 -13.51
CA GLY A 111 -12.22 23.37 -12.08
C GLY A 111 -11.66 22.24 -11.20
N LEU A 112 -11.55 21.03 -11.76
CA LEU A 112 -10.98 19.86 -11.10
C LEU A 112 -9.54 19.56 -11.55
N LEU A 113 -8.90 20.47 -12.27
CA LEU A 113 -7.50 20.31 -12.65
C LEU A 113 -6.63 20.18 -11.40
N VAL A 114 -5.82 19.12 -11.35
CA VAL A 114 -4.87 18.89 -10.27
C VAL A 114 -3.56 19.56 -10.62
N SER A 115 -3.10 20.46 -9.77
CA SER A 115 -1.84 21.16 -9.99
C SER A 115 -0.63 20.30 -9.65
N TYR A 116 0.54 20.62 -10.24
CA TYR A 116 1.80 20.00 -9.84
C TYR A 116 2.06 20.17 -8.34
N SER A 117 1.63 21.30 -7.76
CA SER A 117 1.88 21.65 -6.36
C SER A 117 1.16 20.70 -5.41
N GLU A 118 -0.07 20.32 -5.74
CA GLU A 118 -0.84 19.33 -4.97
C GLU A 118 -0.19 17.95 -5.02
N TRP A 119 0.28 17.53 -6.21
CA TRP A 119 1.03 16.28 -6.36
C TRP A 119 2.34 16.28 -5.59
N LEU A 120 3.07 17.41 -5.60
CA LEU A 120 4.31 17.57 -4.86
C LEU A 120 4.08 17.52 -3.34
N THR A 121 3.10 18.26 -2.82
CA THR A 121 2.74 18.18 -1.39
C THR A 121 2.32 16.77 -0.99
N PHE A 122 1.56 16.08 -1.83
CA PHE A 122 1.20 14.68 -1.60
C PHE A 122 2.43 13.75 -1.60
N ALA A 123 3.39 13.99 -2.50
CA ALA A 123 4.64 13.23 -2.56
C ALA A 123 5.49 13.42 -1.30
N GLU A 124 5.64 14.67 -0.84
CA GLU A 124 6.36 15.03 0.40
C GLU A 124 5.74 14.29 1.60
N HIS A 125 4.42 14.42 1.78
CA HIS A 125 3.70 13.74 2.87
C HIS A 125 3.83 12.22 2.78
N SER A 126 3.76 11.64 1.58
CA SER A 126 3.91 10.19 1.38
C SER A 126 5.31 9.71 1.75
N LEU A 127 6.33 10.48 1.42
CA LEU A 127 7.72 10.15 1.71
C LEU A 127 8.02 10.24 3.21
N GLU A 128 7.57 11.30 3.87
CA GLU A 128 7.69 11.51 5.32
C GLU A 128 7.07 10.34 6.11
N ASN A 129 5.98 9.78 5.60
CA ASN A 129 5.31 8.62 6.19
C ASN A 129 5.86 7.26 5.70
N GLY A 130 6.94 7.26 4.92
CA GLY A 130 7.65 6.06 4.50
C GLY A 130 7.07 5.33 3.28
N PHE A 131 6.03 5.87 2.64
CA PHE A 131 5.40 5.33 1.44
C PHE A 131 6.17 5.71 0.16
N CYS A 132 7.40 5.22 0.08
CA CYS A 132 8.38 5.63 -0.96
C CYS A 132 7.90 5.35 -2.40
N SER A 133 7.22 4.23 -2.64
CA SER A 133 6.69 3.88 -3.96
C SER A 133 5.56 4.81 -4.41
N ILE A 134 4.72 5.25 -3.47
CA ILE A 134 3.62 6.18 -3.72
C ILE A 134 4.17 7.60 -3.92
N ALA A 135 5.12 8.03 -3.07
CA ALA A 135 5.82 9.29 -3.23
C ALA A 135 6.47 9.41 -4.62
N LYS A 136 7.14 8.34 -5.08
CA LYS A 136 7.72 8.28 -6.43
C LYS A 136 6.67 8.53 -7.53
N LYS A 137 5.53 7.83 -7.48
CA LYS A 137 4.45 7.99 -8.47
C LYS A 137 3.87 9.41 -8.44
N ALA A 138 3.72 9.99 -7.25
CA ALA A 138 3.25 11.36 -7.11
C ALA A 138 4.25 12.38 -7.70
N CYS A 139 5.55 12.17 -7.55
CA CYS A 139 6.55 12.97 -8.26
C CYS A 139 6.45 12.83 -9.78
N GLU A 140 6.21 11.63 -10.30
CA GLU A 140 5.99 11.41 -11.73
C GLU A 140 4.75 12.18 -12.23
N LYS A 141 3.64 12.14 -11.47
CA LYS A 141 2.44 12.93 -11.73
C LYS A 141 2.68 14.43 -11.71
N ALA A 142 3.45 14.93 -10.73
CA ALA A 142 3.83 16.33 -10.65
C ALA A 142 4.64 16.79 -11.88
N LEU A 143 5.58 15.96 -12.36
CA LEU A 143 6.35 16.25 -13.59
C LEU A 143 5.46 16.26 -14.84
N LEU A 144 4.54 15.32 -14.97
CA LEU A 144 3.58 15.29 -16.08
C LEU A 144 2.71 16.57 -16.12
N CYS A 145 2.37 17.14 -14.97
CA CYS A 145 1.65 18.42 -14.92
C CYS A 145 2.46 19.57 -15.54
N PHE A 146 3.79 19.57 -15.45
CA PHE A 146 4.62 20.57 -16.14
C PHE A 146 4.66 20.34 -17.64
N GLU A 147 4.75 19.07 -18.08
CA GLU A 147 4.74 18.71 -19.50
C GLU A 147 3.41 19.08 -20.19
N MET A 148 2.31 19.10 -19.44
CA MET A 148 0.99 19.51 -19.95
C MET A 148 0.73 21.02 -19.87
N ASN A 149 1.40 21.75 -18.96
CA ASN A 149 1.19 23.19 -18.71
C ASN A 149 2.28 24.08 -19.36
N ILE A 150 2.94 23.62 -20.43
CA ILE A 150 4.02 24.35 -21.11
C ILE A 150 3.48 25.60 -21.83
N VAL A 151 3.16 26.65 -21.09
CA VAL A 151 3.64 28.03 -21.27
C VAL A 151 3.33 28.73 -19.94
N ILE A 152 4.33 29.09 -19.13
CA ILE A 152 4.49 30.39 -18.43
C ILE A 152 5.77 30.31 -17.56
N ASP A 153 6.79 31.07 -17.98
CA ASP A 153 8.04 31.45 -17.28
C ASP A 153 9.10 30.35 -16.93
N PRO A 154 10.12 30.16 -17.80
CA PRO A 154 11.12 29.11 -17.64
C PRO A 154 12.03 29.24 -16.39
N GLY A 155 12.19 30.43 -15.81
CA GLY A 155 13.13 30.65 -14.71
C GLY A 155 12.68 30.09 -13.35
N LYS A 156 11.36 29.99 -13.13
CA LYS A 156 10.77 29.53 -11.87
C LYS A 156 10.47 28.03 -11.89
N ASP A 157 10.21 27.49 -13.08
CA ASP A 157 9.87 26.10 -13.30
C ASP A 157 11.07 25.17 -13.16
N ASP A 158 12.28 25.59 -13.58
CA ASP A 158 13.49 24.75 -13.48
C ASP A 158 13.83 24.36 -12.04
N PHE A 159 13.74 25.32 -11.10
CA PHE A 159 13.97 25.06 -9.68
C PHE A 159 12.95 24.07 -9.10
N VAL A 160 11.69 24.19 -9.51
CA VAL A 160 10.61 23.31 -9.03
C VAL A 160 10.75 21.91 -9.63
N ILE A 161 11.08 21.80 -10.91
CA ILE A 161 11.37 20.54 -11.58
C ILE A 161 12.56 19.84 -10.91
N GLU A 162 13.63 20.58 -10.59
CA GLU A 162 14.77 20.03 -9.86
C GLU A 162 14.37 19.54 -8.46
N LYS A 163 13.54 20.30 -7.73
CA LYS A 163 13.00 19.88 -6.44
C LYS A 163 12.21 18.57 -6.55
N ILE A 164 11.34 18.43 -7.56
CA ILE A 164 10.55 17.21 -7.78
C ILE A 164 11.45 16.02 -8.13
N LYS A 165 12.45 16.23 -9.00
CA LYS A 165 13.43 15.19 -9.37
C LYS A 165 14.21 14.73 -8.15
N LYS A 166 14.72 15.65 -7.34
CA LYS A 166 15.44 15.34 -6.09
C LYS A 166 14.57 14.54 -5.12
N LEU A 167 13.31 14.93 -4.93
CA LEU A 167 12.37 14.21 -4.07
C LEU A 167 12.11 12.78 -4.60
N LYS A 168 11.93 12.63 -5.91
CA LYS A 168 11.79 11.33 -6.58
C LYS A 168 13.01 10.44 -6.34
N ASP A 169 14.22 10.99 -6.46
CA ASP A 169 15.46 10.25 -6.26
C ASP A 169 15.61 9.80 -4.80
N ILE A 170 15.28 10.68 -3.85
CA ILE A 170 15.21 10.30 -2.43
C ILE A 170 14.22 9.16 -2.21
N ALA A 171 13.04 9.21 -2.83
CA ALA A 171 12.04 8.14 -2.73
C ALA A 171 12.55 6.82 -3.32
N VAL A 172 13.25 6.86 -4.46
CA VAL A 172 13.86 5.68 -5.09
C VAL A 172 14.95 5.07 -4.21
N ILE A 173 15.86 5.90 -3.68
CA ILE A 173 16.93 5.47 -2.78
C ILE A 173 16.35 4.88 -1.48
N SER A 174 15.34 5.52 -0.91
CA SER A 174 14.67 5.05 0.31
C SER A 174 13.97 3.70 0.09
N ALA A 175 13.33 3.52 -1.07
CA ALA A 175 12.71 2.26 -1.44
C ALA A 175 13.74 1.15 -1.63
N SER A 176 14.89 1.43 -2.27
CA SER A 176 15.93 0.43 -2.52
C SER A 176 16.68 0.03 -1.24
N SER A 177 16.93 0.98 -0.34
CA SER A 177 17.51 0.73 0.99
C SER A 177 16.60 -0.16 1.86
N ARG A 178 15.28 -0.06 1.67
CA ARG A 178 14.30 -0.90 2.37
C ARG A 178 13.96 -2.20 1.62
N SER A 179 14.66 -2.53 0.54
CA SER A 179 14.44 -3.77 -0.20
C SER A 179 14.83 -5.00 0.64
N VAL A 180 14.19 -6.14 0.37
CA VAL A 180 14.52 -7.42 1.03
C VAL A 180 16.00 -7.77 0.87
N GLN A 181 16.59 -7.46 -0.28
CA GLN A 181 18.00 -7.69 -0.55
C GLN A 181 18.90 -6.79 0.32
N ALA A 182 18.59 -5.50 0.41
CA ALA A 182 19.32 -4.56 1.26
C ALA A 182 19.18 -4.93 2.75
N GLN A 183 17.96 -5.26 3.20
CA GLN A 183 17.69 -5.71 4.57
C GLN A 183 18.40 -7.04 4.89
N ALA A 184 18.41 -7.99 3.96
CA ALA A 184 19.15 -9.24 4.12
C ALA A 184 20.66 -8.98 4.21
N ALA A 185 21.21 -8.10 3.36
CA ALA A 185 22.61 -7.72 3.41
C ALA A 185 22.99 -7.04 4.75
N GLU A 186 22.17 -6.13 5.26
CA GLU A 186 22.36 -5.54 6.59
C GLU A 186 22.26 -6.58 7.70
N TYR A 187 21.28 -7.48 7.63
CA TYR A 187 21.14 -8.56 8.59
C TYR A 187 22.38 -9.48 8.60
N PHE A 188 22.89 -9.85 7.43
CA PHE A 188 24.12 -10.64 7.33
C PHE A 188 25.33 -9.87 7.90
N LYS A 189 25.48 -8.58 7.61
CA LYS A 189 26.54 -7.74 8.20
C LYS A 189 26.45 -7.72 9.72
N LYS A 190 25.26 -7.46 10.29
CA LYS A 190 25.04 -7.49 11.76
C LYS A 190 25.35 -8.86 12.35
N LYS A 191 24.93 -9.93 11.68
CA LYS A 191 25.23 -11.31 12.09
C LYS A 191 26.74 -11.59 12.07
N THR A 192 27.46 -11.16 11.05
CA THR A 192 28.92 -11.31 10.98
C THR A 192 29.61 -10.53 12.11
N ILE A 193 29.19 -9.29 12.38
CA ILE A 193 29.73 -8.49 13.49
C ILE A 193 29.49 -9.18 14.85
N LEU A 194 28.28 -9.72 15.07
CA LEU A 194 27.94 -10.48 16.28
C LEU A 194 28.78 -11.77 16.40
N GLN A 195 28.97 -12.50 15.30
CA GLN A 195 29.78 -13.71 15.27
C GLN A 195 31.26 -13.41 15.53
N THR A 196 31.83 -12.36 14.92
CA THR A 196 33.21 -11.93 15.17
C THR A 196 33.42 -11.47 16.61
N SER A 197 32.40 -10.86 17.25
CA SER A 197 32.46 -10.53 18.68
C SER A 197 32.32 -11.75 19.61
N GLN A 198 31.77 -12.86 19.11
CA GLN A 198 31.57 -14.11 19.86
C GLN A 198 32.73 -15.10 19.65
N GLU A 199 33.40 -15.05 18.49
CA GLU A 199 34.59 -15.84 18.15
C GLU A 199 35.88 -15.37 18.86
N SER A 200 35.86 -14.21 19.53
CA SER A 200 36.97 -13.79 20.41
C SER A 200 37.04 -14.60 21.71
N TYR A 201 36.03 -15.41 22.01
CA TYR A 201 36.05 -16.40 23.08
C TYR A 201 35.68 -17.78 22.53
N ILE A 202 36.65 -18.70 22.58
CA ILE A 202 36.53 -20.15 22.37
C ILE A 202 36.71 -20.62 20.91
N SER A 203 37.96 -20.95 20.58
CA SER A 203 38.31 -21.83 19.46
C SER A 203 38.18 -23.29 19.90
N VAL A 204 37.16 -24.00 19.42
CA VAL A 204 37.14 -25.48 19.39
C VAL A 204 36.54 -25.97 18.07
N GLU A 205 37.38 -26.68 17.32
CA GLU A 205 37.15 -27.71 16.29
C GLU A 205 35.84 -27.69 15.47
N ALA A 206 36.00 -27.50 14.15
CA ALA A 206 34.94 -27.30 13.17
C ALA A 206 34.06 -28.54 12.95
N LYS A 207 33.00 -28.69 13.75
CA LYS A 207 31.85 -29.54 13.38
C LYS A 207 31.05 -28.86 12.28
N SER A 208 30.83 -29.55 11.16
CA SER A 208 30.05 -29.03 10.04
C SER A 208 28.65 -28.59 10.52
N SER A 209 28.39 -27.29 10.49
CA SER A 209 27.14 -26.68 10.96
C SER A 209 25.92 -27.38 10.35
N GLY A 210 24.83 -27.55 11.11
CA GLY A 210 23.59 -28.20 10.62
C GLY A 210 23.04 -27.61 9.32
N SER A 211 23.37 -26.35 9.01
CA SER A 211 23.08 -25.70 7.72
C SER A 211 23.78 -26.38 6.53
N THR A 212 25.03 -26.81 6.69
CA THR A 212 25.78 -27.55 5.65
C THR A 212 25.19 -28.95 5.45
N LEU A 213 24.83 -29.63 6.54
CA LEU A 213 24.15 -30.92 6.48
C LEU A 213 22.77 -30.82 5.80
N PHE A 214 22.01 -29.76 6.09
CA PHE A 214 20.72 -29.50 5.45
C PHE A 214 20.87 -29.21 3.94
N ARG A 215 21.81 -28.34 3.55
CA ARG A 215 22.09 -28.06 2.13
C ARG A 215 22.57 -29.31 1.40
N ASN A 216 23.41 -30.13 2.04
CA ASN A 216 23.87 -31.40 1.48
C ASN A 216 22.72 -32.41 1.37
N GLY A 217 21.79 -32.41 2.32
CA GLY A 217 20.56 -33.20 2.27
C GLY A 217 19.67 -32.83 1.08
N ILE A 218 19.46 -31.52 0.84
CA ILE A 218 18.72 -31.04 -0.34
C ILE A 218 19.40 -31.48 -1.63
N LYS A 219 20.73 -31.27 -1.75
CA LYS A 219 21.49 -31.69 -2.94
C LYS A 219 21.36 -33.19 -3.19
N ARG A 220 21.41 -34.00 -2.13
CA ARG A 220 21.28 -35.47 -2.22
C ARG A 220 19.87 -35.89 -2.65
N ARG A 221 18.84 -35.19 -2.16
CA ARG A 221 17.45 -35.39 -2.57
C ARG A 221 17.22 -35.03 -4.04
N HIS A 222 17.71 -33.87 -4.47
CA HIS A 222 17.59 -33.45 -5.88
C HIS A 222 18.31 -34.41 -6.81
N ARG A 223 19.49 -34.94 -6.43
CA ARG A 223 20.20 -35.94 -7.23
C ARG A 223 19.37 -37.22 -7.40
N ARG A 224 18.79 -37.75 -6.32
CA ARG A 224 17.90 -38.92 -6.38
C ARG A 224 16.69 -38.69 -7.27
N GLN A 225 16.04 -37.54 -7.17
CA GLN A 225 14.90 -37.18 -8.03
C GLN A 225 15.31 -37.08 -9.51
N LEU A 226 16.52 -36.60 -9.79
CA LEU A 226 17.05 -36.50 -11.16
C LEU A 226 17.37 -37.89 -11.74
N ASP A 227 17.88 -38.80 -10.91
CA ASP A 227 18.13 -40.19 -11.29
C ASP A 227 16.80 -40.96 -11.48
N GLU A 228 15.80 -40.71 -10.64
CA GLU A 228 14.44 -41.26 -10.77
C GLU A 228 13.75 -40.78 -12.06
N HIS A 229 13.82 -39.48 -12.39
CA HIS A 229 13.28 -38.97 -13.65
C HIS A 229 13.98 -39.56 -14.88
N ARG A 230 15.31 -39.71 -14.83
CA ARG A 230 16.07 -40.33 -15.92
C ARG A 230 15.73 -41.81 -16.12
N HIS A 231 15.37 -42.51 -15.05
CA HIS A 231 14.87 -43.89 -15.12
C HIS A 231 13.42 -43.98 -15.59
N LEU A 232 12.58 -42.97 -15.31
CA LEU A 232 11.20 -42.90 -15.80
C LEU A 232 11.15 -42.57 -17.31
N GLU A 233 12.01 -41.67 -17.79
CA GLU A 233 12.14 -41.37 -19.23
C GLU A 233 12.57 -42.60 -20.06
N GLN A 234 13.34 -43.52 -19.48
CA GLN A 234 13.72 -44.79 -20.13
C GLN A 234 12.59 -45.85 -20.13
N ASN A 235 11.58 -45.68 -19.28
CA ASN A 235 10.44 -46.60 -19.17
C ASN A 235 9.16 -46.07 -19.85
N GLU A 236 9.09 -44.77 -20.18
CA GLU A 236 7.95 -44.13 -20.87
C GLU A 236 7.99 -44.25 -22.41
N GLU A 237 9.09 -44.73 -23.02
CA GLU A 237 9.08 -45.10 -24.46
C GLU A 237 8.33 -46.43 -24.75
N ALA A 238 7.80 -47.12 -23.74
CA ALA A 238 7.23 -48.47 -23.91
C ALA A 238 5.75 -48.66 -23.51
N SER A 239 5.03 -47.67 -22.96
CA SER A 239 3.59 -47.84 -22.69
C SER A 239 2.91 -46.50 -22.41
N GLY A 240 2.00 -46.10 -23.29
CA GLY A 240 1.15 -44.93 -23.10
C GLY A 240 0.07 -45.16 -22.03
N ASP A 241 -0.03 -44.25 -21.07
CA ASP A 241 -1.25 -43.58 -20.58
C ASP A 241 -1.00 -42.98 -19.17
N VAL A 242 -1.30 -41.69 -19.02
CA VAL A 242 -0.96 -40.84 -17.86
C VAL A 242 -2.18 -40.59 -16.96
N PRO A 243 -2.03 -40.66 -15.63
CA PRO A 243 -2.60 -39.60 -14.80
C PRO A 243 -1.65 -39.01 -13.73
N ASN A 244 -1.42 -37.72 -13.94
CA ASN A 244 -1.04 -36.59 -13.09
C ASN A 244 -1.09 -36.74 -11.54
N ILE A 245 0.08 -36.76 -10.88
CA ILE A 245 0.25 -36.57 -9.43
C ILE A 245 1.17 -35.34 -9.20
N CYS A 246 0.68 -34.14 -9.49
CA CYS A 246 1.40 -32.89 -9.19
C CYS A 246 0.57 -31.87 -8.39
N ALA A 247 -0.49 -32.30 -7.70
CA ALA A 247 -1.40 -31.39 -7.00
C ALA A 247 -0.95 -31.00 -5.57
N GLY A 248 -0.07 -31.76 -4.92
CA GLY A 248 0.21 -31.61 -3.49
C GLY A 248 1.27 -30.56 -3.10
N MET A 249 2.23 -30.25 -3.97
CA MET A 249 3.36 -29.35 -3.64
C MET A 249 3.12 -27.87 -4.03
N ILE A 250 2.01 -27.57 -4.70
CA ILE A 250 1.65 -26.19 -5.09
C ILE A 250 0.99 -25.43 -3.94
N LEU A 251 0.28 -26.12 -3.04
CA LEU A 251 -0.56 -25.52 -2.00
C LEU A 251 0.20 -24.73 -0.90
N LEU A 252 1.46 -25.08 -0.60
CA LEU A 252 2.26 -24.38 0.42
C LEU A 252 3.00 -23.14 -0.11
N ARG A 253 3.12 -22.97 -1.44
CA ARG A 253 3.54 -21.69 -2.06
C ARG A 253 2.36 -20.72 -2.25
N SER A 254 1.12 -21.22 -2.23
CA SER A 254 -0.07 -20.41 -2.43
C SER A 254 -0.42 -19.51 -1.25
N ILE A 255 -0.04 -19.85 -0.01
CA ILE A 255 -0.44 -19.11 1.20
C ILE A 255 0.30 -17.77 1.34
N THR A 256 1.60 -17.71 1.00
CA THR A 256 2.36 -16.45 1.01
C THR A 256 2.09 -15.58 -0.23
N ILE A 257 1.69 -16.19 -1.35
CA ILE A 257 1.17 -15.47 -2.51
C ILE A 257 -0.23 -14.90 -2.22
N LEU A 258 -1.03 -15.52 -1.34
CA LEU A 258 -2.39 -15.06 -1.00
C LEU A 258 -2.41 -13.72 -0.22
N GLU A 259 -1.39 -13.44 0.59
CA GLU A 259 -1.30 -12.17 1.33
C GLU A 259 -0.83 -11.01 0.45
N VAL A 260 0.12 -11.26 -0.46
CA VAL A 260 0.54 -10.28 -1.48
C VAL A 260 -0.56 -10.08 -2.52
N THR A 261 -1.28 -11.14 -2.92
CA THR A 261 -2.45 -11.00 -3.78
C THR A 261 -3.65 -10.38 -3.07
N ASN A 262 -3.75 -10.35 -1.74
CA ASN A 262 -4.81 -9.56 -1.07
C ASN A 262 -4.50 -8.06 -1.05
N LEU A 263 -3.23 -7.67 -0.98
CA LEU A 263 -2.81 -6.27 -1.14
C LEU A 263 -2.95 -5.82 -2.61
N ILE A 264 -2.58 -6.69 -3.55
CA ILE A 264 -2.80 -6.48 -4.98
C ILE A 264 -4.28 -6.58 -5.33
N LYS A 265 -5.11 -7.42 -4.68
CA LYS A 265 -6.57 -7.47 -4.88
C LYS A 265 -7.29 -6.25 -4.33
N ARG A 266 -6.75 -5.58 -3.31
CA ARG A 266 -7.25 -4.25 -2.88
C ARG A 266 -6.90 -3.17 -3.90
N SER A 267 -5.70 -3.22 -4.48
CA SER A 267 -5.30 -2.36 -5.61
C SER A 267 -6.05 -2.70 -6.91
N ILE A 268 -6.36 -3.98 -7.15
CA ILE A 268 -7.12 -4.51 -8.29
C ILE A 268 -8.61 -4.28 -8.11
N ALA A 269 -9.18 -4.30 -6.90
CA ALA A 269 -10.57 -3.90 -6.68
C ALA A 269 -10.75 -2.40 -7.00
N LEU A 270 -9.76 -1.57 -6.68
CA LEU A 270 -9.71 -0.16 -7.09
C LEU A 270 -9.43 0.04 -8.60
N SER A 271 -8.70 -0.86 -9.25
CA SER A 271 -8.53 -0.80 -10.72
C SER A 271 -9.66 -1.47 -11.51
N ILE A 272 -10.37 -2.44 -10.95
CA ILE A 272 -11.64 -2.99 -11.46
C ILE A 272 -12.74 -1.93 -11.34
N TRP A 273 -12.73 -1.11 -10.28
CA TRP A 273 -13.58 0.09 -10.16
C TRP A 273 -13.36 1.08 -11.32
N LEU A 274 -12.12 1.20 -11.79
CA LEU A 274 -11.74 2.01 -12.97
C LEU A 274 -12.15 1.38 -14.31
N VAL A 275 -12.03 0.06 -14.45
CA VAL A 275 -12.35 -0.65 -15.71
C VAL A 275 -13.85 -0.92 -15.87
N GLN A 276 -14.61 -1.13 -14.80
CA GLN A 276 -16.07 -1.32 -14.86
C GLN A 276 -16.86 -0.02 -15.04
N SER A 277 -16.22 1.14 -14.90
CA SER A 277 -16.81 2.45 -15.19
C SER A 277 -16.70 2.87 -16.67
N LEU A 278 -16.07 2.06 -17.52
CA LEU A 278 -15.86 2.37 -18.94
C LEU A 278 -17.02 2.05 -19.93
N PRO A 279 -18.04 1.18 -19.67
CA PRO A 279 -18.94 0.77 -20.75
C PRO A 279 -20.19 1.67 -20.93
N GLN A 280 -20.17 2.95 -20.55
CA GLN A 280 -21.24 3.90 -20.92
C GLN A 280 -20.82 5.00 -21.91
N MET A 281 -19.57 4.98 -22.41
CA MET A 281 -19.08 5.93 -23.42
C MET A 281 -18.74 5.29 -24.78
N ILE A 282 -19.40 4.18 -25.15
CA ILE A 282 -19.23 3.58 -26.51
C ILE A 282 -20.58 3.34 -27.23
N THR A 283 -21.72 3.70 -26.63
CA THR A 283 -23.05 3.48 -27.24
C THR A 283 -23.79 4.77 -27.65
N LEU A 284 -23.05 5.85 -27.92
CA LEU A 284 -23.58 7.08 -28.53
C LEU A 284 -22.48 7.75 -29.38
N ILE A 285 -22.06 7.02 -30.44
CA ILE A 285 -21.66 7.61 -31.72
C ILE A 285 -22.82 7.30 -32.68
#